data_AF-A0A964Z0F6-F1
#
_entry.id   AF-A0A964Z0F6-F1
#
_cell.length_a   1.000
_cell.length_b   1.000
_cell.length_c   1.000
_cell.angle_alpha   90.00
_cell.angle_beta   90.00
_cell.angle_gamma   90.00
#
_symmetry.space_group_name_H-M   'P 1'
#
loop_
_entity.id
_entity.type
_entity.pdbx_description
1 polymer ?
#
loop_
_entity_poly.entity_id
_entity_poly.type
_entity_poly.pdbx_seq_one_letter_code
_entity_poly.pdbx_strand_id
1 'polypeptide(L)'
;MRINLVLNFFLRIFLVISLVFTFLYFQNINSNASVNCDIYTESDLVNAFGDHLTSAQINACTTITLKNNITLTSNWTSVGQIAISYFTGTIEGNGFTITGLTADRGLIAAADTATIRNIKIRSCTVSNSSANIVGGLVSYATDRTQINNSSTDCVTTGSTQVGGLVGKIDGSSTIDNSFATGAVTCNSYCGGLFGYAELATIQNSYATGAVSAKYSAGGLGGDISGSTLFRTYATGNVTEINDSTTAVQLMAGLVGGAGRNGSTVSSISQSYATGNVSAPNGNYVAGLIGRSSGESASNLMTLQNTYASGNVTGKWQVGSLLGEATTMNIINSYGSGTISHSGGAGGGLLGQSGGNLNITNTYWNSTPNSSYLPGAFGEAKTSDELKNISTFSSWSIESVCSVPTNAIWGICSSSNNGYPFLMFTLGSVTTSENVWVGRSNITCPEANPWINEKNDIAYKVKPLTALEDNLIGKFILEDKLIELGKDGLFFDANSEIVDATTYVLPDFGCSDRWLEYKLNKPIQFIVGGFTLQSNAQGFIKVPNGNWHDLSFITLYTDTAAFLHTIQFEQKGQYLLVITEQPDLTAGLIPTYGFKTVRFLIDIN
;
A
#
# COMPACT_ATOMS: atom_id res chain seq x y z
N MET A 1 -23.04 -57.49 -54.16
CA MET A 1 -23.66 -57.60 -52.81
C MET A 1 -22.64 -57.75 -51.67
N ARG A 2 -21.67 -58.67 -51.72
CA ARG A 2 -20.73 -58.92 -50.60
C ARG A 2 -19.79 -57.76 -50.24
N ILE A 3 -19.38 -56.92 -51.21
CA ILE A 3 -18.51 -55.76 -50.97
C ILE A 3 -19.22 -54.65 -50.18
N ASN A 4 -20.51 -54.41 -50.43
CA ASN A 4 -21.29 -53.39 -49.71
C ASN A 4 -21.56 -53.73 -48.24
N LEU A 5 -21.55 -55.01 -47.87
CA LEU A 5 -21.69 -55.44 -46.48
C LEU A 5 -20.40 -55.20 -45.68
N VAL A 6 -19.25 -55.49 -46.29
CA VAL A 6 -17.93 -55.26 -45.68
C VAL A 6 -17.67 -53.77 -45.53
N LEU A 7 -18.00 -52.96 -46.55
CA LEU A 7 -17.82 -51.50 -46.50
C LEU A 7 -18.70 -50.86 -45.41
N ASN A 8 -19.95 -51.30 -45.26
CA ASN A 8 -20.83 -50.82 -44.18
C ASN A 8 -20.34 -51.21 -42.78
N PHE A 9 -19.73 -52.39 -42.65
CA PHE A 9 -19.16 -52.84 -41.38
C PHE A 9 -17.97 -51.98 -40.95
N PHE A 10 -17.04 -51.68 -41.88
CA PHE A 10 -15.93 -50.77 -41.60
C PHE A 10 -16.37 -49.33 -41.36
N LEU A 11 -17.39 -48.83 -42.08
CA LEU A 11 -17.93 -47.49 -41.86
C LEU A 11 -18.54 -47.34 -40.45
N ARG A 12 -19.22 -48.38 -39.95
CA ARG A 12 -19.78 -48.40 -38.59
C ARG A 12 -18.70 -48.45 -37.52
N ILE A 13 -17.64 -49.23 -37.72
CA ILE A 13 -16.48 -49.24 -36.80
C ILE A 13 -15.81 -47.88 -36.78
N PHE A 14 -15.63 -47.24 -37.94
CA PHE A 14 -15.02 -45.91 -38.02
C PHE A 14 -15.87 -44.83 -37.33
N LEU A 15 -17.19 -44.89 -37.49
CA LEU A 15 -18.14 -44.02 -36.77
C LEU A 15 -18.11 -44.24 -35.25
N VAL A 16 -18.03 -45.49 -34.79
CA VAL A 16 -17.94 -45.81 -33.35
C VAL A 16 -16.60 -45.33 -32.78
N ILE A 17 -15.48 -45.55 -33.48
CA ILE A 17 -14.16 -45.06 -33.07
C ILE A 17 -14.15 -43.53 -33.04
N SER A 18 -14.70 -42.87 -34.06
CA SER A 18 -14.82 -41.42 -34.11
C SER A 18 -15.69 -40.89 -32.97
N LEU A 19 -16.83 -41.52 -32.66
CA LEU A 19 -17.69 -41.17 -31.53
C LEU A 19 -16.98 -41.37 -30.18
N VAL A 20 -16.19 -42.43 -30.02
CA VAL A 20 -15.39 -42.67 -28.80
C VAL A 20 -14.28 -41.63 -28.66
N PHE A 21 -13.58 -41.27 -29.74
CA PHE A 21 -12.59 -40.18 -29.73
C PHE A 21 -13.24 -38.82 -29.45
N THR A 22 -14.42 -38.56 -30.01
CA THR A 22 -15.18 -37.32 -29.76
C THR A 22 -15.69 -37.29 -28.32
N PHE A 23 -16.13 -38.42 -27.77
CA PHE A 23 -16.58 -38.54 -26.38
C PHE A 23 -15.42 -38.41 -25.39
N LEU A 24 -14.26 -39.00 -25.67
CA LEU A 24 -13.03 -38.81 -24.88
C LEU A 24 -12.50 -37.38 -24.98
N TYR A 25 -12.60 -36.75 -26.16
CA TYR A 25 -12.30 -35.33 -26.34
C TYR A 25 -13.27 -34.44 -25.53
N PHE A 26 -14.56 -34.75 -25.51
CA PHE A 26 -15.54 -34.07 -24.66
C PHE A 26 -15.37 -34.33 -23.16
N GLN A 27 -14.92 -35.52 -22.74
CA GLN A 27 -14.55 -35.78 -21.35
C GLN A 27 -13.32 -34.96 -20.93
N ASN A 28 -12.37 -34.75 -21.85
CA ASN A 28 -11.20 -33.90 -21.62
C ASN A 28 -11.54 -32.39 -21.63
N ILE A 29 -12.63 -31.98 -22.28
CA ILE A 29 -13.16 -30.61 -22.20
C ILE A 29 -14.00 -30.39 -20.93
N ASN A 30 -14.62 -31.46 -20.39
CA ASN A 30 -15.46 -31.41 -19.19
C ASN A 30 -14.70 -31.53 -17.85
N SER A 31 -13.36 -31.52 -17.84
CA SER A 31 -12.56 -31.42 -16.61
C SER A 31 -12.27 -29.97 -16.18
N ASN A 32 -12.70 -28.96 -16.94
CA ASN A 32 -12.61 -27.53 -16.56
C ASN A 32 -13.63 -27.10 -15.49
N ALA A 33 -13.93 -27.98 -14.52
CA ALA A 33 -14.53 -27.49 -13.29
C ALA A 33 -13.46 -26.64 -12.59
N SER A 34 -13.76 -25.36 -12.32
CA SER A 34 -12.86 -24.49 -11.56
C SER A 34 -12.56 -25.17 -10.21
N VAL A 35 -11.35 -25.68 -10.04
CA VAL A 35 -10.90 -26.26 -8.78
C VAL A 35 -10.59 -25.07 -7.85
N ASN A 36 -11.41 -24.91 -6.82
CA ASN A 36 -11.26 -23.88 -5.80
C ASN A 36 -10.61 -24.49 -4.57
N CYS A 37 -9.54 -23.88 -4.10
CA CYS A 37 -8.76 -24.36 -2.99
C CYS A 37 -8.70 -23.31 -1.89
N ASP A 38 -9.21 -23.68 -0.72
CA ASP A 38 -9.17 -22.88 0.49
C ASP A 38 -7.91 -23.24 1.28
N ILE A 39 -7.10 -22.24 1.59
CA ILE A 39 -5.78 -22.43 2.19
C ILE A 39 -5.80 -22.03 3.65
N TYR A 40 -5.58 -22.99 4.55
CA TYR A 40 -5.51 -22.77 6.00
C TYR A 40 -4.08 -22.91 6.55
N THR A 41 -3.22 -23.65 5.84
CA THR A 41 -1.86 -24.02 6.27
C THR A 41 -0.82 -23.91 5.15
N GLU A 42 0.47 -23.98 5.49
CA GLU A 42 1.58 -24.07 4.52
C GLU A 42 1.41 -25.28 3.59
N SER A 43 1.03 -26.44 4.13
CA SER A 43 0.83 -27.66 3.34
C SER A 43 -0.31 -27.52 2.32
N ASP A 44 -1.40 -26.83 2.68
CA ASP A 44 -2.49 -26.55 1.73
C ASP A 44 -1.98 -25.70 0.56
N LEU A 45 -1.16 -24.68 0.86
CA LEU A 45 -0.60 -23.78 -0.14
C LEU A 45 0.34 -24.53 -1.10
N VAL A 46 1.24 -25.36 -0.55
CA VAL A 46 2.15 -26.19 -1.36
C VAL A 46 1.37 -27.13 -2.25
N ASN A 47 0.34 -27.82 -1.72
CA ASN A 47 -0.47 -28.75 -2.51
C ASN A 47 -1.27 -28.04 -3.60
N ALA A 48 -1.81 -26.85 -3.31
CA ALA A 48 -2.57 -26.07 -4.28
C ALA A 48 -1.73 -25.65 -5.49
N PHE A 49 -0.43 -25.46 -5.30
CA PHE A 49 0.52 -25.11 -6.35
C PHE A 49 1.31 -26.29 -6.93
N GLY A 50 1.42 -27.42 -6.23
CA GLY A 50 2.29 -28.54 -6.58
C GLY A 50 2.07 -29.07 -8.01
N ASP A 51 0.83 -29.05 -8.49
CA ASP A 51 0.48 -29.49 -9.85
C ASP A 51 0.79 -28.44 -10.94
N HIS A 52 1.03 -27.18 -10.57
CA HIS A 52 1.46 -26.09 -11.47
C HIS A 52 2.98 -26.07 -11.73
N LEU A 53 3.75 -26.95 -11.07
CA LEU A 53 5.20 -27.07 -11.25
C LEU A 53 5.59 -27.95 -12.46
N THR A 54 4.63 -28.64 -13.10
CA THR A 54 4.87 -29.51 -14.27
C THR A 54 3.96 -29.16 -15.44
N SER A 55 4.36 -29.54 -16.66
CA SER A 55 3.58 -29.29 -17.89
C SER A 55 2.25 -30.06 -17.96
N ALA A 56 1.96 -30.96 -17.01
CA ALA A 56 0.79 -31.83 -17.07
C ALA A 56 -0.48 -31.19 -16.46
N GLN A 57 -0.37 -30.18 -15.58
CA GLN A 57 -1.50 -29.41 -14.99
C GLN A 57 -2.72 -30.26 -14.55
N ILE A 58 -2.52 -31.52 -14.13
CA ILE A 58 -3.63 -32.40 -13.74
C ILE A 58 -3.99 -32.05 -12.29
N ASN A 59 -5.23 -31.59 -12.05
CA ASN A 59 -5.81 -31.25 -10.74
C ASN A 59 -5.33 -29.95 -10.05
N ALA A 60 -4.58 -29.10 -10.75
CA ALA A 60 -4.09 -27.84 -10.18
C ALA A 60 -5.23 -26.84 -9.88
N CYS A 61 -5.17 -26.19 -8.72
CA CYS A 61 -6.19 -25.22 -8.32
C CYS A 61 -6.26 -24.06 -9.31
N THR A 62 -7.45 -23.81 -9.85
CA THR A 62 -7.73 -22.65 -10.71
C THR A 62 -7.97 -21.39 -9.89
N THR A 63 -8.47 -21.53 -8.66
CA THR A 63 -8.64 -20.43 -7.70
C THR A 63 -8.07 -20.85 -6.35
N ILE A 64 -7.15 -20.06 -5.82
CA ILE A 64 -6.50 -20.26 -4.53
C ILE A 64 -6.96 -19.11 -3.62
N THR A 65 -7.60 -19.43 -2.50
CA THR A 65 -8.13 -18.42 -1.56
C THR A 65 -7.55 -18.64 -0.17
N LEU A 66 -6.88 -17.64 0.38
CA LEU A 66 -6.39 -17.72 1.76
C LEU A 66 -7.57 -17.62 2.75
N LYS A 67 -7.59 -18.54 3.72
CA LYS A 67 -8.55 -18.57 4.84
C LYS A 67 -7.87 -18.34 6.19
N ASN A 68 -6.55 -18.26 6.20
CA ASN A 68 -5.74 -17.98 7.38
C ASN A 68 -4.42 -17.30 6.97
N ASN A 69 -3.74 -16.71 7.94
CA ASN A 69 -2.34 -16.32 7.77
C ASN A 69 -1.48 -17.57 7.61
N ILE A 70 -0.57 -17.56 6.64
CA ILE A 70 0.29 -18.70 6.30
C ILE A 70 1.73 -18.32 6.64
N THR A 71 2.41 -19.14 7.44
CA THR A 71 3.84 -18.99 7.69
C THR A 71 4.59 -20.08 6.93
N LEU A 72 5.48 -19.67 6.04
CA LEU A 72 6.37 -20.57 5.32
C LEU A 72 7.62 -20.82 6.17
N THR A 73 7.97 -22.08 6.35
CA THR A 73 9.08 -22.50 7.22
C THR A 73 10.25 -23.09 6.45
N SER A 74 10.06 -23.35 5.16
CA SER A 74 11.04 -23.95 4.26
C SER A 74 11.29 -23.07 3.03
N ASN A 75 12.38 -23.36 2.31
CA ASN A 75 12.64 -22.71 1.03
C ASN A 75 11.50 -23.02 0.06
N TRP A 76 10.93 -21.97 -0.51
CA TRP A 76 9.81 -22.04 -1.42
C TRP A 76 10.28 -22.30 -2.85
N THR A 77 9.69 -23.32 -3.48
CA THR A 77 9.82 -23.54 -4.92
C THR A 77 8.81 -22.64 -5.64
N SER A 78 9.32 -21.61 -6.32
CA SER A 78 8.48 -20.66 -7.06
C SER A 78 7.57 -21.34 -8.09
N VAL A 79 6.35 -20.84 -8.20
CA VAL A 79 5.31 -21.43 -9.06
C VAL A 79 5.50 -21.06 -10.53
N GLY A 80 5.45 -22.05 -11.41
CA GLY A 80 5.73 -21.88 -12.83
C GLY A 80 7.23 -21.83 -13.15
N GLN A 81 7.55 -21.84 -14.44
CA GLN A 81 8.91 -21.77 -14.95
C GLN A 81 8.93 -20.94 -16.23
N ILE A 82 9.68 -19.83 -16.22
CA ILE A 82 9.76 -18.90 -17.34
C ILE A 82 10.08 -19.65 -18.65
N ALA A 83 9.29 -19.37 -19.69
CA ALA A 83 9.34 -20.01 -21.01
C ALA A 83 8.94 -21.50 -21.07
N ILE A 84 8.46 -22.09 -19.97
CA ILE A 84 8.10 -23.51 -19.89
C ILE A 84 6.67 -23.70 -19.36
N SER A 85 6.34 -23.08 -18.22
CA SER A 85 5.02 -23.17 -17.59
C SER A 85 4.65 -21.86 -16.90
N TYR A 86 3.38 -21.47 -17.00
CA TYR A 86 2.85 -20.24 -16.40
C TYR A 86 1.68 -20.58 -15.49
N PHE A 87 1.57 -19.88 -14.37
CA PHE A 87 0.35 -19.85 -13.59
C PHE A 87 -0.71 -19.01 -14.31
N THR A 88 -1.90 -19.57 -14.51
CA THR A 88 -3.01 -18.92 -15.23
C THR A 88 -4.28 -18.72 -14.39
N GLY A 89 -4.22 -19.10 -13.12
CA GLY A 89 -5.36 -19.08 -12.21
C GLY A 89 -5.58 -17.75 -11.49
N THR A 90 -6.42 -17.80 -10.46
CA THR A 90 -6.68 -16.71 -9.52
C THR A 90 -6.05 -17.02 -8.16
N ILE A 91 -5.41 -16.02 -7.56
CA ILE A 91 -4.99 -16.04 -6.15
C ILE A 91 -5.67 -14.88 -5.43
N GLU A 92 -6.37 -15.20 -4.35
CA GLU A 92 -7.09 -14.27 -3.49
C GLU A 92 -6.53 -14.34 -2.07
N GLY A 93 -5.90 -13.25 -1.62
CA GLY A 93 -5.32 -13.18 -0.28
C GLY A 93 -6.31 -12.93 0.84
N ASN A 94 -7.52 -12.41 0.54
CA ASN A 94 -8.64 -12.25 1.47
C ASN A 94 -8.28 -11.52 2.79
N GLY A 95 -7.30 -10.60 2.73
CA GLY A 95 -6.81 -9.84 3.87
C GLY A 95 -5.74 -10.54 4.72
N PHE A 96 -5.50 -11.84 4.51
CA PHE A 96 -4.48 -12.62 5.20
C PHE A 96 -3.08 -12.39 4.63
N THR A 97 -2.08 -12.77 5.42
CA THR A 97 -0.65 -12.61 5.08
C THR A 97 0.04 -13.94 4.88
N ILE A 98 0.99 -13.98 3.94
CA ILE A 98 2.00 -15.03 3.83
C ILE A 98 3.31 -14.48 4.43
N THR A 99 3.86 -15.13 5.46
CA THR A 99 5.08 -14.71 6.14
C THR A 99 6.22 -15.70 5.92
N GLY A 100 7.47 -15.22 5.90
CA GLY A 100 8.66 -16.09 5.89
C GLY A 100 9.05 -16.65 4.51
N LEU A 101 8.51 -16.10 3.42
CA LEU A 101 8.85 -16.55 2.08
C LEU A 101 10.36 -16.40 1.81
N THR A 102 11.04 -17.52 1.55
CA THR A 102 12.41 -17.56 1.04
C THR A 102 12.41 -18.28 -0.31
N ALA A 103 12.73 -17.58 -1.40
CA ALA A 103 12.61 -18.13 -2.76
C ALA A 103 13.68 -17.61 -3.72
N ASP A 104 13.84 -18.28 -4.86
CA ASP A 104 14.71 -17.80 -5.95
C ASP A 104 14.00 -16.78 -6.86
N ARG A 105 12.69 -16.92 -7.04
CA ARG A 105 11.89 -16.21 -8.05
C ARG A 105 10.50 -15.79 -7.55
N GLY A 106 10.42 -15.37 -6.29
CA GLY A 106 9.16 -14.94 -5.66
C GLY A 106 8.22 -16.10 -5.38
N LEU A 107 6.99 -15.78 -4.98
CA LEU A 107 5.94 -16.79 -4.84
C LEU A 107 5.66 -17.46 -6.19
N ILE A 108 5.64 -16.67 -7.27
CA ILE A 108 5.33 -17.10 -8.63
C ILE A 108 6.48 -16.69 -9.56
N ALA A 109 7.13 -17.66 -10.20
CA ALA A 109 8.17 -17.38 -11.18
C ALA A 109 7.60 -16.88 -12.52
N ALA A 110 6.44 -17.38 -12.94
CA ALA A 110 5.84 -17.03 -14.23
C ALA A 110 4.30 -17.09 -14.17
N ALA A 111 3.64 -16.02 -14.61
CA ALA A 111 2.19 -15.86 -14.66
C ALA A 111 1.73 -15.35 -16.04
N ASP A 112 0.64 -15.91 -16.55
CA ASP A 112 0.02 -15.62 -17.85
C ASP A 112 -1.50 -15.54 -17.66
N THR A 113 -2.15 -14.46 -18.06
CA THR A 113 -3.61 -14.29 -17.92
C THR A 113 -4.10 -14.47 -16.47
N ALA A 114 -3.21 -14.44 -15.47
CA ALA A 114 -3.53 -14.71 -14.09
C ALA A 114 -4.17 -13.52 -13.40
N THR A 115 -4.96 -13.76 -12.35
CA THR A 115 -5.47 -12.72 -11.46
C THR A 115 -4.91 -12.91 -10.06
N ILE A 116 -4.03 -12.02 -9.61
CA ILE A 116 -3.40 -12.09 -8.30
C ILE A 116 -3.85 -10.88 -7.51
N ARG A 117 -4.59 -11.08 -6.42
CA ARG A 117 -5.15 -9.95 -5.68
C ARG A 117 -5.23 -10.13 -4.18
N ASN A 118 -5.19 -9.00 -3.47
CA ASN A 118 -5.29 -8.92 -2.01
C ASN A 118 -4.18 -9.71 -1.28
N ILE A 119 -3.05 -9.98 -1.94
CA ILE A 119 -1.96 -10.77 -1.40
C ILE A 119 -0.98 -9.88 -0.65
N LYS A 120 -0.61 -10.30 0.56
CA LYS A 120 0.38 -9.61 1.40
C LYS A 120 1.48 -10.59 1.76
N ILE A 121 2.68 -10.39 1.24
CA ILE A 121 3.87 -11.16 1.63
C ILE A 121 4.69 -10.33 2.61
N ARG A 122 5.06 -10.92 3.74
CA ARG A 122 5.81 -10.25 4.82
C ARG A 122 7.02 -11.05 5.28
N SER A 123 8.01 -10.36 5.82
CA SER A 123 9.26 -10.96 6.32
C SER A 123 9.87 -11.94 5.31
N CYS A 124 10.06 -11.49 4.07
CA CYS A 124 10.49 -12.36 2.98
C CYS A 124 11.85 -11.98 2.36
N THR A 125 12.48 -12.95 1.70
CA THR A 125 13.73 -12.81 0.96
C THR A 125 13.63 -13.55 -0.37
N VAL A 126 13.90 -12.85 -1.47
CA VAL A 126 13.95 -13.46 -2.80
C VAL A 126 15.32 -13.19 -3.40
N SER A 127 16.15 -14.23 -3.55
CA SER A 127 17.56 -14.02 -3.86
C SER A 127 18.09 -15.05 -4.84
N ASN A 128 18.36 -14.61 -6.08
CA ASN A 128 19.13 -15.36 -7.05
C ASN A 128 19.92 -14.39 -7.93
N SER A 129 21.16 -14.09 -7.54
CA SER A 129 22.02 -13.10 -8.22
C SER A 129 22.34 -13.43 -9.68
N SER A 130 22.16 -14.68 -10.10
CA SER A 130 22.37 -15.15 -11.47
C SER A 130 21.08 -15.09 -12.31
N ALA A 131 19.92 -14.96 -11.69
CA ALA A 131 18.64 -14.90 -12.38
C ALA A 131 18.42 -13.52 -13.01
N ASN A 132 18.10 -13.52 -14.30
CA ASN A 132 17.81 -12.28 -15.03
C ASN A 132 16.52 -11.62 -14.56
N ILE A 133 15.47 -12.40 -14.29
CA ILE A 133 14.14 -11.88 -13.94
C ILE A 133 13.78 -12.33 -12.53
N VAL A 134 13.62 -11.40 -11.60
CA VAL A 134 13.32 -11.69 -10.19
C VAL A 134 12.31 -10.69 -9.65
N GLY A 135 11.22 -11.17 -9.06
CA GLY A 135 10.22 -10.34 -8.38
C GLY A 135 9.90 -10.89 -7.00
N GLY A 136 9.63 -10.01 -6.03
CA GLY A 136 9.26 -10.44 -4.67
C GLY A 136 7.95 -11.23 -4.60
N LEU A 137 6.96 -10.89 -5.45
CA LEU A 137 5.71 -11.63 -5.60
C LEU A 137 5.70 -12.45 -6.90
N VAL A 138 5.89 -11.78 -8.05
CA VAL A 138 5.87 -12.42 -9.38
C VAL A 138 7.15 -12.11 -10.13
N SER A 139 7.91 -13.10 -10.59
CA SER A 139 9.09 -12.78 -11.41
C SER A 139 8.70 -12.30 -12.81
N TYR A 140 7.86 -13.04 -13.54
CA TYR A 140 7.41 -12.63 -14.87
C TYR A 140 5.88 -12.68 -14.99
N ALA A 141 5.25 -11.54 -15.27
CA ALA A 141 3.82 -11.40 -15.52
C ALA A 141 3.57 -11.01 -16.99
N THR A 142 2.83 -11.82 -17.71
CA THR A 142 2.57 -11.62 -19.15
C THR A 142 1.10 -11.81 -19.49
N ASP A 143 0.73 -11.45 -20.72
CA ASP A 143 -0.58 -11.70 -21.34
C ASP A 143 -1.78 -11.36 -20.44
N ARG A 144 -2.00 -10.06 -20.20
CA ARG A 144 -3.13 -9.52 -19.41
C ARG A 144 -3.21 -10.05 -17.97
N THR A 145 -2.08 -10.46 -17.40
CA THR A 145 -2.00 -10.76 -15.96
C THR A 145 -2.34 -9.51 -15.14
N GLN A 146 -3.12 -9.66 -14.07
CA GLN A 146 -3.56 -8.57 -13.20
C GLN A 146 -3.02 -8.78 -11.79
N ILE A 147 -2.30 -7.80 -11.27
CA ILE A 147 -1.77 -7.80 -9.90
C ILE A 147 -2.38 -6.62 -9.15
N ASN A 148 -3.35 -6.90 -8.29
CA ASN A 148 -4.22 -5.88 -7.69
C ASN A 148 -4.15 -5.91 -6.16
N ASN A 149 -4.13 -4.76 -5.49
CA ASN A 149 -4.15 -4.67 -4.02
C ASN A 149 -3.15 -5.61 -3.33
N SER A 150 -1.94 -5.72 -3.88
CA SER A 150 -0.96 -6.70 -3.45
C SER A 150 0.31 -6.03 -2.96
N SER A 151 0.96 -6.62 -1.96
CA SER A 151 2.11 -6.00 -1.33
C SER A 151 3.17 -6.99 -0.85
N THR A 152 4.40 -6.48 -0.78
CA THR A 152 5.54 -7.24 -0.29
C THR A 152 6.58 -6.37 0.43
N ASP A 153 7.26 -6.94 1.41
CA ASP A 153 8.45 -6.36 2.07
C ASP A 153 9.74 -7.14 1.73
N CYS A 154 9.72 -7.95 0.66
CA CYS A 154 10.84 -8.83 0.34
C CYS A 154 12.13 -8.08 0.04
N VAL A 155 13.20 -8.48 0.71
CA VAL A 155 14.55 -8.17 0.25
C VAL A 155 14.81 -8.96 -1.04
N THR A 156 15.01 -8.27 -2.15
CA THR A 156 15.06 -8.88 -3.49
C THR A 156 16.42 -8.68 -4.16
N THR A 157 17.07 -9.77 -4.57
CA THR A 157 18.37 -9.75 -5.26
C THR A 157 18.34 -10.54 -6.57
N GLY A 158 18.83 -9.94 -7.66
CA GLY A 158 18.91 -10.59 -8.97
C GLY A 158 19.90 -9.93 -9.94
N SER A 159 19.83 -10.25 -11.23
CA SER A 159 20.76 -9.73 -12.24
C SER A 159 20.21 -8.52 -13.03
N THR A 160 19.16 -8.65 -13.85
CA THR A 160 18.85 -7.63 -14.87
C THR A 160 17.44 -7.08 -14.91
N GLN A 161 16.43 -7.70 -14.34
CA GLN A 161 15.04 -7.25 -14.35
C GLN A 161 14.46 -7.60 -12.99
N VAL A 162 14.78 -6.76 -12.02
CA VAL A 162 14.54 -7.05 -10.60
C VAL A 162 13.60 -6.01 -10.03
N GLY A 163 12.45 -6.48 -9.55
CA GLY A 163 11.43 -5.66 -8.90
C GLY A 163 11.14 -6.14 -7.49
N GLY A 164 10.90 -5.23 -6.55
CA GLY A 164 10.45 -5.61 -5.22
C GLY A 164 9.11 -6.36 -5.25
N LEU A 165 8.20 -6.03 -6.17
CA LEU A 165 6.96 -6.77 -6.41
C LEU A 165 7.04 -7.66 -7.65
N VAL A 166 7.41 -7.08 -8.81
CA VAL A 166 7.39 -7.77 -10.11
C VAL A 166 8.70 -7.64 -10.87
N GLY A 167 9.33 -8.74 -11.30
CA GLY A 167 10.58 -8.65 -12.07
C GLY A 167 10.38 -8.01 -13.45
N LYS A 168 9.58 -8.66 -14.29
CA LYS A 168 9.17 -8.18 -15.63
C LYS A 168 7.64 -8.24 -15.75
N ILE A 169 7.05 -7.19 -16.34
CA ILE A 169 5.64 -7.15 -16.68
C ILE A 169 5.43 -6.75 -18.15
N ASP A 170 4.63 -7.50 -18.91
CA ASP A 170 4.30 -7.15 -20.29
C ASP A 170 2.93 -7.65 -20.78
N GLY A 171 2.65 -7.48 -22.07
CA GLY A 171 1.48 -8.10 -22.72
C GLY A 171 0.15 -7.51 -22.26
N SER A 172 0.06 -6.19 -22.06
CA SER A 172 -1.12 -5.50 -21.49
C SER A 172 -1.46 -5.94 -20.06
N SER A 173 -0.49 -6.48 -19.32
CA SER A 173 -0.63 -6.78 -17.89
C SER A 173 -0.67 -5.52 -17.04
N THR A 174 -1.19 -5.65 -15.83
CA THR A 174 -1.45 -4.52 -14.92
C THR A 174 -0.93 -4.74 -13.50
N ILE A 175 -0.44 -3.64 -12.89
CA ILE A 175 -0.21 -3.53 -11.45
C ILE A 175 -1.09 -2.37 -10.94
N ASP A 176 -2.03 -2.66 -10.05
CA ASP A 176 -2.93 -1.65 -9.49
C ASP A 176 -2.99 -1.74 -7.96
N ASN A 177 -3.04 -0.57 -7.31
CA ASN A 177 -3.15 -0.42 -5.86
C ASN A 177 -2.15 -1.28 -5.08
N SER A 178 -0.94 -1.42 -5.58
CA SER A 178 0.03 -2.41 -5.10
C SER A 178 1.34 -1.74 -4.71
N PHE A 179 2.09 -2.35 -3.80
CA PHE A 179 3.31 -1.72 -3.30
C PHE A 179 4.39 -2.68 -2.82
N ALA A 180 5.63 -2.19 -2.81
CA ALA A 180 6.78 -2.91 -2.30
C ALA A 180 7.63 -2.05 -1.37
N THR A 181 8.08 -2.62 -0.26
CA THR A 181 8.84 -1.89 0.78
C THR A 181 10.23 -2.48 1.05
N GLY A 182 10.50 -3.69 0.58
CA GLY A 182 11.78 -4.36 0.74
C GLY A 182 12.87 -3.80 -0.18
N ALA A 183 14.13 -3.91 0.26
CA ALA A 183 15.27 -3.42 -0.50
C ALA A 183 15.52 -4.27 -1.76
N VAL A 184 15.98 -3.64 -2.84
CA VAL A 184 16.27 -4.29 -4.13
C VAL A 184 17.73 -4.11 -4.50
N THR A 185 18.42 -5.18 -4.88
CA THR A 185 19.82 -5.17 -5.35
C THR A 185 19.94 -5.92 -6.67
N CYS A 186 20.45 -5.27 -7.71
CA CYS A 186 20.69 -5.95 -8.99
C CYS A 186 21.79 -5.30 -9.86
N ASN A 187 22.06 -5.83 -11.06
CA ASN A 187 23.02 -5.23 -11.99
C ASN A 187 22.35 -4.16 -12.87
N SER A 188 21.25 -4.47 -13.53
CA SER A 188 20.54 -3.57 -14.46
C SER A 188 19.03 -3.66 -14.29
N TYR A 189 18.30 -2.64 -14.74
CA TYR A 189 16.84 -2.51 -14.62
C TYR A 189 16.30 -2.94 -13.25
N CYS A 190 16.85 -2.34 -12.20
CA CYS A 190 16.37 -2.53 -10.83
C CYS A 190 15.26 -1.52 -10.53
N GLY A 191 14.15 -1.96 -9.96
CA GLY A 191 13.13 -1.06 -9.44
C GLY A 191 12.53 -1.52 -8.13
N GLY A 192 12.12 -0.57 -7.29
CA GLY A 192 11.51 -0.90 -6.00
C GLY A 192 10.19 -1.64 -6.16
N LEU A 193 9.39 -1.34 -7.19
CA LEU A 193 8.13 -2.03 -7.50
C LEU A 193 8.32 -3.03 -8.65
N PHE A 194 8.86 -2.59 -9.78
CA PHE A 194 9.06 -3.44 -10.97
C PHE A 194 10.44 -3.30 -11.61
N GLY A 195 10.97 -4.35 -12.22
CA GLY A 195 12.24 -4.27 -12.96
C GLY A 195 12.09 -3.67 -14.36
N TYR A 196 11.32 -4.34 -15.23
CA TYR A 196 11.07 -3.91 -16.61
C TYR A 196 9.58 -3.99 -16.95
N ALA A 197 9.00 -2.92 -17.52
CA ALA A 197 7.61 -2.88 -17.95
C ALA A 197 7.47 -2.58 -19.45
N GLU A 198 6.79 -3.45 -20.18
CA GLU A 198 6.62 -3.33 -21.64
C GLU A 198 5.16 -3.47 -22.06
N LEU A 199 4.59 -2.43 -22.66
CA LEU A 199 3.16 -2.40 -23.00
C LEU A 199 2.26 -2.75 -21.79
N ALA A 200 2.62 -2.25 -20.61
CA ALA A 200 1.93 -2.51 -19.34
C ALA A 200 1.32 -1.23 -18.75
N THR A 201 0.37 -1.41 -17.82
CA THR A 201 -0.20 -0.30 -17.03
C THR A 201 0.10 -0.49 -15.55
N ILE A 202 0.77 0.48 -14.94
CA ILE A 202 1.06 0.49 -13.50
C ILE A 202 0.42 1.74 -12.91
N GLN A 203 -0.50 1.55 -11.97
CA GLN A 203 -1.27 2.66 -11.42
C GLN A 203 -1.53 2.54 -9.93
N ASN A 204 -1.72 3.69 -9.26
CA ASN A 204 -2.03 3.78 -7.82
C ASN A 204 -1.05 2.97 -6.94
N SER A 205 0.20 2.87 -7.36
CA SER A 205 1.16 1.89 -6.84
C SER A 205 2.48 2.53 -6.49
N TYR A 206 3.18 2.00 -5.50
CA TYR A 206 4.36 2.67 -4.95
C TYR A 206 5.46 1.76 -4.45
N ALA A 207 6.65 2.33 -4.28
CA ALA A 207 7.77 1.65 -3.64
C ALA A 207 8.50 2.53 -2.62
N THR A 208 8.91 1.94 -1.50
CA THR A 208 9.65 2.64 -0.44
C THR A 208 11.01 2.01 -0.12
N GLY A 209 11.25 0.80 -0.64
CA GLY A 209 12.53 0.10 -0.43
C GLY A 209 13.68 0.78 -1.16
N ALA A 210 14.86 0.76 -0.55
CA ALA A 210 16.08 1.25 -1.19
C ALA A 210 16.46 0.36 -2.40
N VAL A 211 16.95 0.98 -3.47
CA VAL A 211 17.36 0.29 -4.70
C VAL A 211 18.85 0.51 -4.93
N SER A 212 19.60 -0.58 -5.08
CA SER A 212 21.03 -0.55 -5.39
C SER A 212 21.30 -1.24 -6.73
N ALA A 213 21.97 -0.56 -7.65
CA ALA A 213 22.17 -1.05 -9.01
C ALA A 213 23.53 -0.68 -9.60
N LYS A 214 24.05 -1.49 -10.52
CA LYS A 214 25.31 -1.17 -11.22
C LYS A 214 25.11 -0.27 -12.45
N TYR A 215 24.04 -0.49 -13.19
CA TYR A 215 23.83 0.10 -14.52
C TYR A 215 22.55 0.90 -14.61
N SER A 216 21.39 0.34 -14.28
CA SER A 216 20.12 1.04 -14.45
C SER A 216 19.21 0.78 -13.26
N ALA A 217 18.67 1.85 -12.69
CA ALA A 217 17.68 1.79 -11.63
C ALA A 217 16.74 2.97 -11.57
N GLY A 218 15.51 2.68 -11.13
CA GLY A 218 14.57 3.67 -10.62
C GLY A 218 14.08 3.29 -9.24
N GLY A 219 13.67 4.27 -8.42
CA GLY A 219 13.06 3.98 -7.13
C GLY A 219 11.75 3.19 -7.25
N LEU A 220 10.98 3.41 -8.34
CA LEU A 220 9.78 2.63 -8.66
C LEU A 220 10.10 1.52 -9.65
N GLY A 221 10.74 1.85 -10.77
CA GLY A 221 10.90 0.97 -11.94
C GLY A 221 12.30 1.02 -12.55
N GLY A 222 12.85 -0.09 -13.02
CA GLY A 222 14.12 -0.06 -13.75
C GLY A 222 14.01 0.65 -15.11
N ASP A 223 13.08 0.20 -15.96
CA ASP A 223 12.81 0.80 -17.27
C ASP A 223 11.37 0.54 -17.73
N ILE A 224 10.83 1.46 -18.53
CA ILE A 224 9.50 1.36 -19.15
C ILE A 224 9.57 1.53 -20.68
N SER A 225 8.84 0.69 -21.40
CA SER A 225 8.77 0.73 -22.87
C SER A 225 7.32 0.62 -23.34
N GLY A 226 6.79 1.69 -23.96
CA GLY A 226 5.38 1.75 -24.38
C GLY A 226 4.37 1.56 -23.24
N SER A 227 4.76 1.84 -22.00
CA SER A 227 3.96 1.57 -20.79
C SER A 227 3.41 2.85 -20.16
N THR A 228 2.36 2.72 -19.35
CA THR A 228 1.71 3.83 -18.65
C THR A 228 1.96 3.75 -17.15
N LEU A 229 2.46 4.84 -16.56
CA LEU A 229 2.53 5.06 -15.12
C LEU A 229 1.55 6.16 -14.70
N PHE A 230 0.67 5.87 -13.77
CA PHE A 230 -0.34 6.83 -13.31
C PHE A 230 -0.55 6.77 -11.79
N ARG A 231 -0.42 7.89 -11.08
CA ARG A 231 -0.56 7.91 -9.60
C ARG A 231 0.40 6.95 -8.93
N THR A 232 1.65 6.96 -9.37
CA THR A 232 2.70 6.13 -8.78
C THR A 232 3.76 6.97 -8.09
N TYR A 233 4.42 6.38 -7.10
CA TYR A 233 5.50 7.10 -6.42
C TYR A 233 6.59 6.21 -5.83
N ALA A 234 7.76 6.80 -5.63
CA ALA A 234 8.87 6.16 -4.96
C ALA A 234 9.53 7.06 -3.92
N THR A 235 9.81 6.51 -2.74
CA THR A 235 10.50 7.23 -1.66
C THR A 235 11.83 6.62 -1.26
N GLY A 236 12.11 5.40 -1.72
CA GLY A 236 13.38 4.71 -1.46
C GLY A 236 14.55 5.36 -2.18
N ASN A 237 15.71 5.42 -1.51
CA ASN A 237 16.94 5.94 -2.12
C ASN A 237 17.44 5.01 -3.24
N VAL A 238 18.02 5.59 -4.28
CA VAL A 238 18.66 4.87 -5.38
C VAL A 238 20.17 5.08 -5.30
N THR A 239 20.93 4.00 -5.22
CA THR A 239 22.38 4.05 -5.05
C THR A 239 23.08 3.23 -6.12
N GLU A 240 24.11 3.82 -6.72
CA GLU A 240 25.01 3.10 -7.61
C GLU A 240 25.88 2.13 -6.80
N ILE A 241 25.93 0.87 -7.24
CA ILE A 241 26.93 -0.09 -6.83
C ILE A 241 28.11 0.10 -7.78
N ASN A 242 29.22 0.61 -7.24
CA ASN A 242 30.45 0.82 -8.01
C ASN A 242 30.78 -0.41 -8.85
N ASP A 243 30.80 -0.25 -10.18
CA ASP A 243 31.40 -1.21 -11.10
C ASP A 243 32.43 -0.46 -11.96
N SER A 244 33.63 -1.02 -12.09
CA SER A 244 34.77 -0.46 -12.83
C SER A 244 34.59 -0.40 -14.36
N THR A 245 33.34 -0.44 -14.83
CA THR A 245 32.99 -0.62 -16.24
C THR A 245 32.69 0.71 -16.94
N THR A 246 32.76 0.70 -18.27
CA THR A 246 32.42 1.84 -19.14
C THR A 246 30.94 1.86 -19.53
N ALA A 247 30.10 1.01 -18.92
CA ALA A 247 28.70 0.90 -19.28
C ALA A 247 27.94 2.18 -18.92
N VAL A 248 26.97 2.53 -19.76
CA VAL A 248 26.12 3.70 -19.54
C VAL A 248 25.20 3.46 -18.36
N GLN A 249 25.25 4.36 -17.38
CA GLN A 249 24.43 4.28 -16.18
C GLN A 249 23.19 5.18 -16.26
N LEU A 250 22.01 4.62 -15.96
CA LEU A 250 20.69 5.26 -15.97
C LEU A 250 20.08 5.19 -14.56
N MET A 251 20.25 6.23 -13.75
CA MET A 251 19.85 6.18 -12.33
C MET A 251 18.84 7.28 -12.03
N ALA A 252 17.66 6.95 -11.50
CA ALA A 252 16.71 7.99 -11.13
C ALA A 252 15.76 7.66 -9.98
N GLY A 253 15.08 8.68 -9.45
CA GLY A 253 14.17 8.49 -8.32
C GLY A 253 12.89 7.72 -8.68
N LEU A 254 12.37 7.84 -9.91
CA LEU A 254 11.17 7.09 -10.33
C LEU A 254 11.52 5.94 -11.28
N VAL A 255 12.03 6.24 -12.48
CA VAL A 255 12.40 5.22 -13.49
C VAL A 255 13.76 5.46 -14.11
N GLY A 256 14.59 4.42 -14.23
CA GLY A 256 15.92 4.54 -14.84
C GLY A 256 15.84 4.98 -16.30
N GLY A 257 15.04 4.27 -17.11
CA GLY A 257 14.80 4.62 -18.52
C GLY A 257 13.31 4.62 -18.89
N ALA A 258 12.96 5.43 -19.88
CA ALA A 258 11.60 5.46 -20.43
C ALA A 258 11.61 5.65 -21.95
N GLY A 259 11.07 4.69 -22.68
CA GLY A 259 11.14 4.65 -24.14
C GLY A 259 9.83 4.23 -24.81
N ARG A 260 9.95 3.74 -26.04
CA ARG A 260 8.87 3.26 -26.91
C ARG A 260 8.99 1.77 -27.18
N ASN A 261 7.86 1.10 -27.37
CA ASN A 261 7.79 -0.25 -27.94
C ASN A 261 7.02 -0.18 -29.27
N GLY A 262 7.71 -0.41 -30.39
CA GLY A 262 7.10 -0.32 -31.71
C GLY A 262 6.50 1.07 -31.96
N SER A 263 5.17 1.15 -32.06
CA SER A 263 4.41 2.40 -32.26
C SER A 263 3.90 3.05 -30.97
N THR A 264 4.01 2.37 -29.83
CA THR A 264 3.48 2.83 -28.54
C THR A 264 4.57 3.54 -27.75
N VAL A 265 4.25 4.73 -27.23
CA VAL A 265 5.14 5.54 -26.41
C VAL A 265 4.78 5.43 -24.94
N SER A 266 5.77 5.50 -24.06
CA SER A 266 5.50 5.53 -22.63
C SER A 266 4.81 6.84 -22.20
N SER A 267 4.07 6.79 -21.10
CA SER A 267 3.52 7.98 -20.45
C SER A 267 3.63 7.88 -18.94
N ILE A 268 3.94 9.01 -18.30
CA ILE A 268 4.03 9.12 -16.85
C ILE A 268 3.21 10.34 -16.43
N SER A 269 2.22 10.12 -15.56
CA SER A 269 1.38 11.21 -15.10
C SER A 269 0.96 11.09 -13.64
N GLN A 270 0.75 12.24 -12.99
CA GLN A 270 0.39 12.32 -11.57
C GLN A 270 1.31 11.44 -10.71
N SER A 271 2.62 11.52 -10.89
CA SER A 271 3.57 10.61 -10.25
C SER A 271 4.77 11.37 -9.70
N TYR A 272 5.43 10.82 -8.66
CA TYR A 272 6.51 11.55 -7.99
C TYR A 272 7.59 10.67 -7.38
N ALA A 273 8.76 11.26 -7.13
CA ALA A 273 9.84 10.61 -6.41
C ALA A 273 10.49 11.53 -5.36
N THR A 274 10.75 10.99 -4.17
CA THR A 274 11.38 11.75 -3.07
C THR A 274 12.68 11.13 -2.57
N GLY A 275 13.00 9.90 -2.99
CA GLY A 275 14.25 9.25 -2.63
C GLY A 275 15.46 9.94 -3.25
N ASN A 276 16.56 10.02 -2.50
CA ASN A 276 17.81 10.56 -3.02
C ASN A 276 18.41 9.60 -4.06
N VAL A 277 19.07 10.16 -5.07
CA VAL A 277 19.80 9.41 -6.11
C VAL A 277 21.29 9.68 -5.97
N SER A 278 22.07 8.66 -5.66
CA SER A 278 23.52 8.74 -5.46
C SER A 278 24.24 7.82 -6.44
N ALA A 279 24.69 8.39 -7.56
CA ALA A 279 25.41 7.68 -8.63
C ALA A 279 26.65 8.48 -9.07
N PRO A 280 27.71 8.55 -8.26
CA PRO A 280 28.86 9.42 -8.53
C PRO A 280 29.61 9.12 -9.84
N ASN A 281 29.41 7.95 -10.47
CA ASN A 281 29.90 7.65 -11.81
C ASN A 281 28.81 7.69 -12.90
N GLY A 282 27.56 7.90 -12.49
CA GLY A 282 26.35 7.85 -13.32
C GLY A 282 26.38 8.78 -14.52
N ASN A 283 26.02 8.26 -15.70
CA ASN A 283 25.92 9.05 -16.92
C ASN A 283 24.65 9.88 -16.96
N TYR A 284 23.49 9.24 -16.84
CA TYR A 284 22.19 9.88 -16.94
C TYR A 284 21.47 9.73 -15.61
N VAL A 285 21.52 10.78 -14.79
CA VAL A 285 21.10 10.73 -13.40
C VAL A 285 20.08 11.81 -13.10
N ALA A 286 18.94 11.46 -12.50
CA ALA A 286 17.94 12.48 -12.17
C ALA A 286 16.97 12.14 -11.05
N GLY A 287 16.25 13.15 -10.57
CA GLY A 287 15.23 12.95 -9.54
C GLY A 287 14.04 12.12 -10.00
N LEU A 288 13.67 12.12 -11.30
CA LEU A 288 12.51 11.38 -11.80
C LEU A 288 12.87 10.32 -12.85
N ILE A 289 13.44 10.73 -13.99
CA ILE A 289 13.74 9.83 -15.11
C ILE A 289 15.20 9.95 -15.51
N GLY A 290 15.94 8.84 -15.57
CA GLY A 290 17.35 8.86 -15.96
C GLY A 290 17.49 9.29 -17.41
N ARG A 291 16.88 8.53 -18.33
CA ARG A 291 16.85 8.88 -19.76
C ARG A 291 15.49 8.61 -20.39
N SER A 292 14.98 9.55 -21.17
CA SER A 292 13.88 9.30 -22.09
C SER A 292 14.36 9.15 -23.54
N SER A 293 13.76 8.22 -24.30
CA SER A 293 14.02 8.04 -25.73
C SER A 293 12.73 8.14 -26.55
N GLY A 294 12.55 9.28 -27.23
CA GLY A 294 11.54 9.47 -28.27
C GLY A 294 12.20 9.58 -29.65
N GLU A 295 11.80 8.74 -30.60
CA GLU A 295 12.45 8.64 -31.91
C GLU A 295 11.65 9.30 -33.05
N SER A 296 10.44 9.79 -32.79
CA SER A 296 9.61 10.45 -33.81
C SER A 296 8.87 11.67 -33.26
N ALA A 297 8.88 12.77 -34.01
CA ALA A 297 8.12 13.98 -33.69
C ALA A 297 6.59 13.77 -33.70
N SER A 298 6.09 12.67 -34.29
CA SER A 298 4.66 12.40 -34.41
C SER A 298 4.02 11.77 -33.18
N ASN A 299 4.79 11.08 -32.32
CA ASN A 299 4.31 10.44 -31.09
C ASN A 299 5.31 10.75 -29.97
N LEU A 300 5.03 11.78 -29.18
CA LEU A 300 5.90 12.23 -28.10
C LEU A 300 5.60 11.47 -26.80
N MET A 301 6.64 11.05 -26.09
CA MET A 301 6.48 10.62 -24.69
C MET A 301 5.89 11.77 -23.88
N THR A 302 4.95 11.50 -22.98
CA THR A 302 4.34 12.54 -22.13
C THR A 302 4.71 12.34 -20.66
N LEU A 303 5.26 13.40 -20.07
CA LEU A 303 5.49 13.55 -18.63
C LEU A 303 4.61 14.70 -18.12
N GLN A 304 3.63 14.40 -17.28
CA GLN A 304 2.61 15.38 -16.90
C GLN A 304 2.24 15.33 -15.43
N ASN A 305 2.16 16.49 -14.77
CA ASN A 305 1.79 16.58 -13.37
C ASN A 305 2.71 15.71 -12.49
N THR A 306 4.02 15.95 -12.55
CA THR A 306 5.01 15.13 -11.83
C THR A 306 5.99 15.97 -11.03
N TYR A 307 6.58 15.39 -9.99
CA TYR A 307 7.64 16.08 -9.27
C TYR A 307 8.71 15.16 -8.71
N ALA A 308 9.90 15.74 -8.51
CA ALA A 308 10.98 15.10 -7.78
C ALA A 308 11.58 16.02 -6.71
N SER A 309 11.81 15.49 -5.51
CA SER A 309 12.37 16.25 -4.39
C SER A 309 13.64 15.67 -3.77
N GLY A 310 14.02 14.46 -4.15
CA GLY A 310 15.29 13.85 -3.72
C GLY A 310 16.51 14.57 -4.29
N ASN A 311 17.59 14.61 -3.52
CA ASN A 311 18.88 15.13 -3.97
C ASN A 311 19.51 14.18 -4.99
N VAL A 312 20.22 14.73 -5.98
CA VAL A 312 20.76 13.99 -7.11
C VAL A 312 22.27 14.21 -7.20
N THR A 313 23.04 13.13 -7.09
CA THR A 313 24.49 13.11 -7.32
C THR A 313 24.80 12.23 -8.52
N GLY A 314 25.43 12.80 -9.56
CA GLY A 314 25.79 12.11 -10.80
C GLY A 314 27.19 12.44 -11.32
N LYS A 315 27.59 11.90 -12.48
CA LYS A 315 28.85 12.27 -13.13
C LYS A 315 28.68 13.16 -14.35
N TRP A 316 27.77 12.82 -15.28
CA TRP A 316 27.69 13.50 -16.58
C TRP A 316 26.42 14.33 -16.75
N GLN A 317 25.36 13.76 -17.31
CA GLN A 317 24.06 14.37 -17.53
C GLN A 317 23.21 14.25 -16.27
N VAL A 318 23.21 15.29 -15.45
CA VAL A 318 22.49 15.32 -14.18
C VAL A 318 21.44 16.42 -14.17
N GLY A 319 20.18 16.05 -13.89
CA GLY A 319 19.07 17.00 -13.78
C GLY A 319 18.16 16.73 -12.59
N SER A 320 17.45 17.76 -12.11
CA SER A 320 16.50 17.57 -10.99
C SER A 320 15.30 16.71 -11.37
N LEU A 321 14.87 16.74 -12.64
CA LEU A 321 13.73 15.96 -13.13
C LEU A 321 14.16 14.88 -14.13
N LEU A 322 14.96 15.23 -15.15
CA LEU A 322 15.44 14.27 -16.15
C LEU A 322 16.97 14.34 -16.35
N GLY A 323 17.60 13.19 -16.56
CA GLY A 323 19.03 13.14 -16.88
C GLY A 323 19.23 13.52 -18.34
N GLU A 324 18.59 12.76 -19.24
CA GLU A 324 18.41 13.12 -20.65
C GLU A 324 16.93 13.08 -21.03
N ALA A 325 16.50 14.11 -21.76
CA ALA A 325 15.19 14.17 -22.38
C ALA A 325 15.30 14.22 -23.89
N THR A 326 14.71 13.26 -24.60
CA THR A 326 14.65 13.27 -26.07
C THR A 326 13.22 13.12 -26.59
N THR A 327 12.75 14.10 -27.37
CA THR A 327 11.46 14.06 -28.08
C THR A 327 10.25 13.78 -27.15
N MET A 328 9.93 14.70 -26.25
CA MET A 328 8.89 14.53 -25.23
C MET A 328 8.11 15.82 -24.89
N ASN A 329 6.90 15.66 -24.37
CA ASN A 329 6.11 16.71 -23.72
C ASN A 329 6.36 16.66 -22.21
N ILE A 330 6.78 17.78 -21.60
CA ILE A 330 6.94 17.93 -20.16
C ILE A 330 6.01 19.05 -19.70
N ILE A 331 5.00 18.69 -18.92
CA ILE A 331 3.88 19.58 -18.60
C ILE A 331 3.64 19.60 -17.10
N ASN A 332 3.47 20.79 -16.52
CA ASN A 332 3.09 20.99 -15.13
C ASN A 332 3.92 20.15 -14.16
N SER A 333 5.25 20.22 -14.26
CA SER A 333 6.14 19.37 -13.46
C SER A 333 7.24 20.18 -12.78
N TYR A 334 7.85 19.64 -11.73
CA TYR A 334 8.98 20.34 -11.10
C TYR A 334 10.01 19.44 -10.42
N GLY A 335 11.27 19.90 -10.41
CA GLY A 335 12.35 19.31 -9.63
C GLY A 335 12.84 20.26 -8.54
N SER A 336 12.97 19.78 -7.30
CA SER A 336 13.32 20.64 -6.15
C SER A 336 14.58 20.24 -5.37
N GLY A 337 15.11 19.05 -5.61
CA GLY A 337 16.31 18.55 -4.96
C GLY A 337 17.59 19.28 -5.40
N THR A 338 18.61 19.19 -4.55
CA THR A 338 19.96 19.68 -4.86
C THR A 338 20.63 18.78 -5.89
N ILE A 339 21.33 19.38 -6.85
CA ILE A 339 22.09 18.67 -7.88
C ILE A 339 23.58 18.77 -7.58
N SER A 340 24.31 17.67 -7.75
CA SER A 340 25.77 17.61 -7.65
C SER A 340 26.32 16.74 -8.76
N HIS A 341 27.31 17.23 -9.52
CA HIS A 341 27.97 16.45 -10.54
C HIS A 341 29.47 16.71 -10.61
N SER A 342 30.23 15.68 -11.00
CA SER A 342 31.71 15.71 -11.02
C SER A 342 32.32 15.86 -12.42
N GLY A 343 31.51 15.81 -13.48
CA GLY A 343 31.90 16.00 -14.87
C GLY A 343 30.72 16.43 -15.75
N GLY A 344 30.92 16.48 -17.07
CA GLY A 344 29.86 16.71 -18.06
C GLY A 344 29.06 18.01 -17.93
N ALA A 345 27.88 18.01 -18.55
CA ALA A 345 26.88 19.06 -18.44
C ALA A 345 25.82 18.64 -17.42
N GLY A 346 25.79 19.31 -16.26
CA GLY A 346 24.66 19.26 -15.32
C GLY A 346 23.77 20.48 -15.51
N GLY A 347 22.46 20.33 -15.29
CA GLY A 347 21.51 21.42 -15.50
C GLY A 347 20.27 21.33 -14.62
N GLY A 348 19.71 22.50 -14.26
CA GLY A 348 18.57 22.65 -13.37
C GLY A 348 17.47 21.60 -13.55
N LEU A 349 16.62 21.71 -14.59
CA LEU A 349 15.56 20.71 -14.83
C LEU A 349 16.10 19.42 -15.48
N LEU A 350 16.91 19.57 -16.53
CA LEU A 350 17.45 18.48 -17.36
C LEU A 350 18.99 18.53 -17.37
N GLY A 351 19.63 17.36 -17.41
CA GLY A 351 21.08 17.27 -17.68
C GLY A 351 21.42 17.45 -19.17
N GLN A 352 20.63 16.87 -20.06
CA GLN A 352 20.77 16.97 -21.51
C GLN A 352 19.41 16.94 -22.21
N SER A 353 19.33 17.62 -23.36
CA SER A 353 18.20 17.59 -24.27
C SER A 353 18.58 17.01 -25.63
N GLY A 354 17.65 16.31 -26.28
CA GLY A 354 17.73 15.93 -27.69
C GLY A 354 16.36 16.05 -28.38
N GLY A 355 16.37 16.14 -29.71
CA GLY A 355 15.14 16.09 -30.52
C GLY A 355 14.14 17.23 -30.22
N ASN A 356 12.84 16.92 -30.27
CA ASN A 356 11.76 17.90 -30.13
C ASN A 356 11.16 17.92 -28.71
N LEU A 357 11.57 18.88 -27.88
CA LEU A 357 11.07 19.02 -26.51
C LEU A 357 10.02 20.13 -26.42
N ASN A 358 8.85 19.78 -25.89
CA ASN A 358 7.79 20.73 -25.56
C ASN A 358 7.67 20.84 -24.04
N ILE A 359 8.13 21.94 -23.47
CA ILE A 359 8.15 22.14 -22.02
C ILE A 359 7.20 23.27 -21.67
N THR A 360 6.20 22.98 -20.82
CA THR A 360 5.12 23.90 -20.49
C THR A 360 4.88 23.91 -18.98
N ASN A 361 4.84 25.10 -18.38
CA ASN A 361 4.61 25.32 -16.95
C ASN A 361 5.46 24.40 -16.05
N THR A 362 6.74 24.26 -16.34
CA THR A 362 7.62 23.29 -15.68
C THR A 362 8.83 23.99 -15.09
N TYR A 363 9.15 23.66 -13.85
CA TYR A 363 10.05 24.46 -13.00
C TYR A 363 11.17 23.66 -12.37
N TRP A 364 12.26 24.32 -12.00
CA TRP A 364 13.30 23.73 -11.16
C TRP A 364 13.74 24.71 -10.07
N ASN A 365 14.11 24.16 -8.92
CA ASN A 365 14.52 24.96 -7.76
C ASN A 365 15.94 25.50 -7.92
N SER A 366 16.07 26.82 -8.10
CA SER A 366 17.35 27.49 -8.29
C SER A 366 18.06 27.84 -7.00
N THR A 367 17.39 27.83 -5.85
CA THR A 367 18.01 28.19 -4.56
C THR A 367 19.17 27.26 -4.18
N PRO A 368 19.03 25.92 -4.18
CA PRO A 368 20.15 25.01 -3.93
C PRO A 368 21.05 24.80 -5.18
N ASN A 369 20.67 25.37 -6.33
CA ASN A 369 21.23 25.08 -7.65
C ASN A 369 21.64 26.39 -8.36
N SER A 370 22.07 27.41 -7.60
CA SER A 370 22.27 28.78 -8.11
C SER A 370 23.46 28.94 -9.07
N SER A 371 24.35 27.95 -9.11
CA SER A 371 25.53 27.91 -9.98
C SER A 371 25.23 27.56 -11.43
N TYR A 372 24.01 27.11 -11.75
CA TYR A 372 23.64 26.67 -13.10
C TYR A 372 23.05 27.82 -13.92
N LEU A 373 23.66 28.13 -15.07
CA LEU A 373 23.21 29.22 -15.95
C LEU A 373 21.83 28.92 -16.58
N PRO A 374 21.00 29.95 -16.84
CA PRO A 374 19.75 29.82 -17.58
C PRO A 374 20.01 29.48 -19.06
N GLY A 375 20.29 28.21 -19.33
CA GLY A 375 20.13 27.52 -20.61
C GLY A 375 19.44 26.16 -20.43
N ALA A 376 18.99 25.87 -19.21
CA ALA A 376 18.32 24.63 -18.83
C ALA A 376 16.85 24.70 -19.22
N PHE A 377 16.39 23.70 -19.95
CA PHE A 377 15.06 23.59 -20.54
C PHE A 377 13.96 23.48 -19.47
N GLY A 378 13.57 24.60 -18.87
CA GLY A 378 12.58 24.73 -17.79
C GLY A 378 12.79 26.03 -16.99
N GLU A 379 11.74 26.56 -16.36
CA GLU A 379 11.83 27.86 -15.66
C GLU A 379 12.48 27.72 -14.27
N ALA A 380 13.55 28.48 -14.05
CA ALA A 380 14.19 28.59 -12.74
C ALA A 380 13.28 29.34 -11.77
N LYS A 381 13.04 28.77 -10.59
CA LYS A 381 12.31 29.41 -9.49
C LYS A 381 13.05 29.17 -8.18
N THR A 382 13.11 30.18 -7.34
CA THR A 382 13.62 30.03 -5.97
C THR A 382 12.71 29.13 -5.14
N SER A 383 13.20 28.66 -4.01
CA SER A 383 12.41 27.89 -3.05
C SER A 383 11.19 28.67 -2.57
N ASP A 384 11.29 29.98 -2.38
CA ASP A 384 10.16 30.82 -1.94
C ASP A 384 9.11 30.97 -3.04
N GLU A 385 9.54 31.14 -4.30
CA GLU A 385 8.63 31.17 -5.45
C GLU A 385 7.92 29.83 -5.62
N LEU A 386 8.62 28.70 -5.52
CA LEU A 386 8.02 27.36 -5.63
C LEU A 386 7.09 27.01 -4.46
N LYS A 387 7.15 27.73 -3.34
CA LYS A 387 6.20 27.59 -2.21
C LYS A 387 5.04 28.56 -2.30
N ASN A 388 5.05 29.46 -3.28
CA ASN A 388 3.98 30.41 -3.50
C ASN A 388 3.01 29.89 -4.56
N ILE A 389 1.75 29.72 -4.18
CA ILE A 389 0.68 29.24 -5.09
C ILE A 389 0.54 30.11 -6.35
N SER A 390 0.84 31.42 -6.27
CA SER A 390 0.75 32.30 -7.45
C SER A 390 1.70 31.93 -8.58
N THR A 391 2.78 31.20 -8.29
CA THR A 391 3.73 30.67 -9.28
C THR A 391 3.08 29.63 -10.20
N PHE A 392 2.00 28.99 -9.75
CA PHE A 392 1.36 27.86 -10.41
C PHE A 392 -0.03 28.21 -10.97
N SER A 393 -0.25 29.47 -11.38
CA SER A 393 -1.56 29.94 -11.88
C SER A 393 -2.11 29.16 -13.08
N SER A 394 -1.24 28.48 -13.83
CA SER A 394 -1.62 27.62 -14.97
C SER A 394 -1.88 26.16 -14.58
N TRP A 395 -1.72 25.80 -13.31
CA TRP A 395 -1.91 24.44 -12.80
C TRP A 395 -3.31 24.30 -12.20
N SER A 396 -3.84 23.08 -12.21
CA SER A 396 -4.98 22.72 -11.37
C SER A 396 -4.47 22.53 -9.94
N ILE A 397 -4.39 23.62 -9.18
CA ILE A 397 -3.79 23.68 -7.85
C ILE A 397 -4.67 24.42 -6.83
N GLU A 398 -4.72 23.90 -5.60
CA GLU A 398 -5.47 24.51 -4.50
C GLU A 398 -4.65 24.58 -3.21
N SER A 399 -4.92 25.58 -2.36
CA SER A 399 -4.25 25.73 -1.07
C SER A 399 -4.96 24.93 0.01
N VAL A 400 -4.68 23.62 0.07
CA VAL A 400 -5.23 22.69 1.06
C VAL A 400 -4.13 21.78 1.60
N CYS A 401 -4.32 21.26 2.82
CA CYS A 401 -3.34 20.39 3.49
C CYS A 401 -3.78 18.94 3.68
N SER A 402 -5.08 18.70 3.78
CA SER A 402 -5.59 17.42 4.32
C SER A 402 -6.92 16.97 3.72
N VAL A 403 -7.52 17.78 2.84
CA VAL A 403 -8.81 17.46 2.21
C VAL A 403 -8.58 17.34 0.71
N PRO A 404 -8.81 16.16 0.10
CA PRO A 404 -8.73 16.03 -1.35
C PRO A 404 -9.85 16.83 -2.01
N THR A 405 -9.54 17.47 -3.12
CA THR A 405 -10.50 18.21 -3.95
C THR A 405 -10.44 17.70 -5.39
N ASN A 406 -11.12 18.38 -6.31
CA ASN A 406 -11.03 18.06 -7.75
C ASN A 406 -9.73 18.58 -8.38
N ALA A 407 -8.91 19.34 -7.64
CA ALA A 407 -7.62 19.79 -8.11
C ALA A 407 -6.62 18.62 -8.23
N ILE A 408 -5.69 18.74 -9.17
CA ILE A 408 -4.60 17.75 -9.31
C ILE A 408 -3.55 17.95 -8.21
N TRP A 409 -3.29 19.22 -7.87
CA TRP A 409 -2.23 19.63 -6.96
C TRP A 409 -2.80 20.31 -5.71
N GLY A 410 -2.18 20.03 -4.57
CA GLY A 410 -2.33 20.80 -3.34
C GLY A 410 -1.03 21.56 -3.03
N ILE A 411 -1.14 22.67 -2.31
CA ILE A 411 0.02 23.39 -1.77
C ILE A 411 -0.29 23.96 -0.39
N CYS A 412 0.53 23.58 0.60
CA CYS A 412 0.47 24.19 1.91
C CYS A 412 1.73 23.90 2.73
N SER A 413 1.97 24.69 3.78
CA SER A 413 3.22 24.68 4.56
C SER A 413 3.51 23.37 5.28
N SER A 414 2.50 22.57 5.64
CA SER A 414 2.67 21.31 6.37
C SER A 414 2.94 20.09 5.49
N SER A 415 2.72 20.19 4.18
CA SER A 415 2.79 19.07 3.26
C SER A 415 3.94 19.28 2.28
N ASN A 416 4.71 18.22 2.01
CA ASN A 416 5.84 18.25 1.06
C ASN A 416 6.75 19.49 1.25
N ASN A 417 7.07 19.83 2.50
CA ASN A 417 7.92 20.97 2.88
C ASN A 417 7.44 22.34 2.33
N GLY A 418 6.14 22.51 2.10
CA GLY A 418 5.55 23.72 1.53
C GLY A 418 5.49 23.75 0.01
N TYR A 419 6.10 22.79 -0.69
CA TYR A 419 6.03 22.69 -2.14
C TYR A 419 4.72 22.05 -2.60
N PRO A 420 4.28 22.27 -3.86
CA PRO A 420 3.12 21.57 -4.40
C PRO A 420 3.25 20.06 -4.29
N PHE A 421 2.18 19.38 -3.91
CA PHE A 421 2.10 17.93 -3.86
C PHE A 421 0.86 17.45 -4.62
N LEU A 422 0.86 16.18 -5.03
CA LEU A 422 -0.23 15.62 -5.82
C LEU A 422 -1.37 15.20 -4.90
N MET A 423 -2.60 15.63 -5.18
CA MET A 423 -3.76 15.42 -4.28
C MET A 423 -4.08 13.96 -3.99
N PHE A 424 -3.75 13.04 -4.90
CA PHE A 424 -4.00 11.62 -4.68
C PHE A 424 -3.21 11.05 -3.49
N THR A 425 -2.19 11.77 -2.99
CA THR A 425 -1.47 11.38 -1.76
C THR A 425 -2.28 11.65 -0.50
N LEU A 426 -3.25 12.57 -0.56
CA LEU A 426 -4.26 12.70 0.48
C LEU A 426 -5.26 11.57 0.25
N GLY A 427 -5.33 10.63 1.19
CA GLY A 427 -6.24 9.50 1.10
C GLY A 427 -7.62 9.97 0.67
N SER A 428 -8.22 9.29 -0.30
CA SER A 428 -9.57 9.62 -0.72
C SER A 428 -10.50 9.46 0.47
N VAL A 429 -11.07 10.56 0.95
CA VAL A 429 -12.32 10.47 1.71
C VAL A 429 -13.39 10.15 0.68
N THR A 430 -13.47 8.88 0.26
CA THR A 430 -14.65 8.42 -0.44
C THR A 430 -15.77 8.42 0.58
N THR A 431 -16.63 9.43 0.53
CA THR A 431 -17.94 9.41 1.18
C THR A 431 -18.89 8.41 0.51
N SER A 432 -18.39 7.39 -0.18
CA SER A 432 -19.18 6.52 -1.06
C SER A 432 -18.84 5.03 -1.02
N GLU A 433 -18.12 4.52 -0.01
CA GLU A 433 -18.30 3.11 0.37
C GLU A 433 -19.35 3.02 1.47
N ASN A 434 -20.60 3.15 1.03
CA ASN A 434 -21.66 2.35 1.60
C ASN A 434 -21.27 0.88 1.38
N VAL A 435 -20.55 0.28 2.35
CA VAL A 435 -20.51 -1.17 2.46
C VAL A 435 -21.94 -1.61 2.78
N TRP A 436 -22.68 -1.90 1.71
CA TRP A 436 -23.94 -2.62 1.79
C TRP A 436 -23.63 -4.06 2.15
N VAL A 437 -23.87 -4.43 3.41
CA VAL A 437 -24.07 -5.82 3.76
C VAL A 437 -25.45 -6.21 3.25
N GLY A 438 -25.51 -7.27 2.46
CA GLY A 438 -26.66 -7.64 1.63
C GLY A 438 -27.99 -7.77 2.39
N ARG A 439 -29.06 -7.48 1.66
CA ARG A 439 -30.45 -7.69 2.06
C ARG A 439 -30.70 -9.19 2.27
N SER A 440 -30.89 -9.61 3.51
CA SER A 440 -31.49 -10.90 3.85
C SER A 440 -32.65 -10.65 4.81
N ASN A 441 -33.84 -11.15 4.46
CA ASN A 441 -35.03 -10.99 5.29
C ASN A 441 -34.86 -11.83 6.56
N ILE A 442 -34.74 -11.16 7.70
CA ILE A 442 -34.93 -11.77 9.02
C ILE A 442 -36.36 -11.42 9.44
N THR A 443 -37.20 -12.43 9.59
CA THR A 443 -38.52 -12.29 10.23
C THR A 443 -38.37 -12.70 11.70
N CYS A 444 -38.50 -11.72 12.60
CA CYS A 444 -38.73 -12.00 14.02
C CYS A 444 -40.24 -12.23 14.26
N PRO A 445 -40.65 -13.12 15.18
CA PRO A 445 -42.06 -13.37 15.42
C PRO A 445 -42.78 -12.23 16.16
N GLU A 446 -42.05 -11.30 16.79
CA GLU A 446 -42.62 -10.18 17.53
C GLU A 446 -41.80 -8.89 17.29
N ALA A 447 -42.50 -7.74 17.31
CA ALA A 447 -41.97 -6.44 16.94
C ALA A 447 -40.80 -6.00 17.84
N ASN A 448 -39.67 -5.67 17.22
CA ASN A 448 -38.46 -5.21 17.91
C ASN A 448 -38.57 -3.69 18.19
N PRO A 449 -38.60 -3.20 19.45
CA PRO A 449 -38.78 -1.77 19.73
C PRO A 449 -37.56 -0.91 19.41
N TRP A 450 -36.41 -1.52 19.12
CA TRP A 450 -35.19 -0.83 18.68
C TRP A 450 -35.13 -0.68 17.15
N ILE A 451 -36.14 -1.19 16.44
CA ILE A 451 -36.43 -0.91 15.04
C ILE A 451 -37.82 -0.27 15.02
N ASN A 452 -37.92 1.04 14.75
CA ASN A 452 -39.21 1.53 14.28
C ASN A 452 -39.40 1.03 12.86
N GLU A 453 -40.23 -0.01 12.70
CA GLU A 453 -40.64 -0.65 11.45
C GLU A 453 -41.48 0.24 10.52
N LYS A 454 -41.33 1.57 10.59
CA LYS A 454 -41.82 2.47 9.55
C LYS A 454 -41.06 3.78 9.55
N ASN A 455 -39.79 3.69 9.12
CA ASN A 455 -39.26 4.48 8.01
C ASN A 455 -37.82 4.04 7.61
N ASP A 456 -37.42 2.78 7.80
CA ASP A 456 -36.14 2.23 7.29
C ASP A 456 -34.86 3.06 7.59
N ILE A 457 -34.64 3.62 8.79
CA ILE A 457 -33.40 4.37 9.11
C ILE A 457 -32.87 4.07 10.53
N ALA A 458 -31.56 3.79 10.63
CA ALA A 458 -30.77 3.70 11.86
C ALA A 458 -29.62 4.75 11.86
N TYR A 459 -29.18 5.24 13.03
CA TYR A 459 -28.08 6.19 13.17
C TYR A 459 -26.70 5.50 13.30
N LYS A 460 -25.66 6.18 12.80
CA LYS A 460 -24.29 5.71 12.58
C LYS A 460 -23.36 6.26 13.69
N VAL A 461 -22.63 5.40 14.40
CA VAL A 461 -21.53 5.81 15.29
C VAL A 461 -20.20 5.66 14.53
N LYS A 462 -19.31 6.65 14.64
CA LYS A 462 -18.02 6.70 13.93
C LYS A 462 -16.89 6.24 14.85
N PRO A 463 -16.18 5.13 14.57
CA PRO A 463 -14.88 4.87 15.18
C PRO A 463 -13.84 5.81 14.56
N LEU A 464 -13.04 6.48 15.39
CA LEU A 464 -11.82 7.15 14.94
C LEU A 464 -10.66 6.17 15.15
N THR A 465 -10.05 5.73 14.04
CA THR A 465 -8.76 5.05 14.07
C THR A 465 -7.68 6.11 14.15
N ALA A 466 -6.85 6.09 15.20
CA ALA A 466 -5.62 6.86 15.24
C ALA A 466 -4.69 6.35 14.13
N LEU A 467 -4.29 7.26 13.22
CA LEU A 467 -3.24 7.01 12.24
C LEU A 467 -1.91 7.46 12.85
N GLU A 468 -0.87 6.65 12.67
CA GLU A 468 0.50 6.99 13.01
C GLU A 468 0.89 8.28 12.25
N ASP A 469 1.47 9.23 12.99
CA ASP A 469 2.11 10.48 12.56
C ASP A 469 1.25 11.74 12.32
N ASN A 470 0.32 12.03 13.23
CA ASN A 470 0.13 13.42 13.69
C ASN A 470 -0.01 13.47 15.22
N LEU A 471 1.06 13.93 15.87
CA LEU A 471 1.08 14.31 17.28
C LEU A 471 0.41 15.69 17.45
N ILE A 472 -0.34 15.86 18.54
CA ILE A 472 -0.71 17.15 19.17
C ILE A 472 -1.99 17.81 18.62
N GLY A 473 -3.14 17.33 19.10
CA GLY A 473 -4.33 18.16 19.25
C GLY A 473 -4.18 19.06 20.46
N LYS A 474 -3.97 20.36 20.24
CA LYS A 474 -4.10 21.41 21.26
C LYS A 474 -5.58 21.57 21.62
N PHE A 475 -5.94 21.35 22.88
CA PHE A 475 -6.94 22.16 23.55
C PHE A 475 -6.22 23.03 24.57
N ILE A 476 -6.41 24.35 24.49
CA ILE A 476 -5.93 25.31 25.48
C ILE A 476 -7.00 25.43 26.55
N LEU A 477 -6.68 25.04 27.78
CA LEU A 477 -7.23 25.66 28.98
C LEU A 477 -6.10 25.77 30.01
N GLU A 478 -5.62 27.01 30.21
CA GLU A 478 -4.81 27.48 31.33
C GLU A 478 -3.47 26.75 31.64
N ASP A 479 -2.48 26.98 30.77
CA ASP A 479 -1.04 27.19 31.08
C ASP A 479 -0.15 26.12 31.76
N LYS A 480 -0.41 24.80 31.71
CA LYS A 480 0.67 23.78 31.87
C LYS A 480 0.51 22.53 30.99
N LEU A 481 1.65 22.04 30.49
CA LEU A 481 1.83 20.96 29.50
C LEU A 481 2.12 19.62 30.21
N ILE A 482 1.39 18.53 29.89
CA ILE A 482 1.76 17.15 30.30
C ILE A 482 1.53 16.19 29.12
N GLU A 483 2.58 15.43 28.74
CA GLU A 483 2.56 14.39 27.71
C GLU A 483 1.97 13.06 28.24
N LEU A 484 1.16 12.36 27.41
CA LEU A 484 0.61 11.03 27.70
C LEU A 484 0.93 10.03 26.57
N GLY A 485 1.19 8.78 26.96
CA GLY A 485 1.71 7.68 26.12
C GLY A 485 0.69 6.93 25.25
N LYS A 486 1.20 5.98 24.45
CA LYS A 486 0.85 5.76 23.02
C LYS A 486 -0.26 4.76 22.61
N ASP A 487 -1.07 4.14 23.47
CA ASP A 487 -1.93 3.01 23.01
C ASP A 487 -3.35 2.92 23.60
N GLY A 488 -4.32 3.68 23.05
CA GLY A 488 -5.75 3.58 23.39
C GLY A 488 -6.72 3.97 22.26
N LEU A 489 -7.95 3.44 22.28
CA LEU A 489 -9.07 3.79 21.37
C LEU A 489 -9.91 4.95 21.97
N PHE A 490 -10.41 5.86 21.13
CA PHE A 490 -11.12 7.09 21.53
C PHE A 490 -12.56 7.16 20.97
N PHE A 491 -13.49 7.77 21.72
CA PHE A 491 -14.86 8.08 21.28
C PHE A 491 -15.14 9.58 21.51
N ASP A 492 -15.76 10.27 20.54
CA ASP A 492 -16.25 11.65 20.68
C ASP A 492 -17.73 11.64 21.10
N ALA A 493 -18.07 12.48 22.08
CA ALA A 493 -19.43 12.78 22.49
C ALA A 493 -19.71 14.25 22.17
N ASN A 494 -20.35 14.51 21.04
CA ASN A 494 -21.04 15.79 20.82
C ASN A 494 -22.45 15.54 20.31
N SER A 495 -23.39 15.76 21.23
CA SER A 495 -24.84 15.69 21.07
C SER A 495 -25.39 17.11 20.99
N GLU A 496 -26.29 17.41 20.05
CA GLU A 496 -27.23 18.53 20.23
C GLU A 496 -28.50 18.03 20.92
N ILE A 497 -29.01 18.86 21.83
CA ILE A 497 -30.08 18.58 22.80
C ILE A 497 -31.47 18.63 22.12
N VAL A 498 -32.34 17.64 22.38
CA VAL A 498 -33.80 17.80 22.30
C VAL A 498 -34.44 17.21 23.56
N ASP A 499 -35.40 17.96 24.10
CA ASP A 499 -35.99 17.89 25.45
C ASP A 499 -36.81 16.62 25.79
N ALA A 500 -36.93 16.34 27.08
CA ALA A 500 -37.25 15.05 27.69
C ALA A 500 -38.66 14.97 28.31
N THR A 501 -39.46 13.99 27.87
CA THR A 501 -40.53 13.30 28.63
C THR A 501 -40.79 11.97 27.89
N THR A 502 -40.73 10.75 28.42
CA THR A 502 -41.07 10.25 29.76
C THR A 502 -40.73 8.73 29.83
N TYR A 503 -40.60 8.24 31.08
CA TYR A 503 -40.78 6.85 31.57
C TYR A 503 -39.64 5.81 31.51
N VAL A 504 -39.16 5.51 32.73
CA VAL A 504 -38.80 4.23 33.37
C VAL A 504 -38.66 3.00 32.44
N LEU A 505 -37.47 2.39 32.45
CA LEU A 505 -37.15 1.12 31.78
C LEU A 505 -37.32 -0.08 32.74
N PRO A 506 -38.08 -1.12 32.35
CA PRO A 506 -37.88 -2.48 32.84
C PRO A 506 -37.47 -3.46 31.71
N ASP A 507 -36.87 -4.56 32.15
CA ASP A 507 -36.18 -5.63 31.41
C ASP A 507 -36.96 -6.34 30.29
N PHE A 508 -36.20 -7.06 29.43
CA PHE A 508 -36.39 -8.45 28.96
C PHE A 508 -36.11 -8.66 27.44
N GLY A 509 -35.44 -9.78 27.09
CA GLY A 509 -36.08 -10.69 26.12
C GLY A 509 -35.31 -11.34 24.95
N CYS A 510 -34.04 -11.05 24.64
CA CYS A 510 -33.34 -11.73 23.53
C CYS A 510 -32.36 -12.81 24.02
N SER A 511 -32.86 -14.03 24.23
CA SER A 511 -32.01 -15.19 24.53
C SER A 511 -31.32 -15.72 23.26
N ASP A 512 -29.97 -15.74 23.33
CA ASP A 512 -29.04 -16.58 22.58
C ASP A 512 -28.81 -16.33 21.08
N ARG A 513 -27.95 -15.33 20.74
CA ARG A 513 -26.77 -15.48 19.85
C ARG A 513 -25.77 -14.35 20.14
N TRP A 514 -24.58 -14.68 20.66
CA TRP A 514 -23.54 -13.72 21.03
C TRP A 514 -22.51 -13.53 19.91
N LEU A 515 -22.04 -12.29 19.74
CA LEU A 515 -20.85 -11.94 18.96
C LEU A 515 -19.60 -12.54 19.66
N GLU A 516 -18.91 -13.45 18.98
CA GLU A 516 -17.60 -13.93 19.42
C GLU A 516 -16.51 -12.97 18.93
N TYR A 517 -15.93 -12.19 19.83
CA TYR A 517 -14.67 -11.47 19.58
C TYR A 517 -13.76 -11.57 20.79
N LYS A 518 -12.48 -11.87 20.54
CA LYS A 518 -11.42 -11.91 21.54
C LYS A 518 -10.84 -10.51 21.73
N LEU A 519 -11.07 -9.88 22.88
CA LEU A 519 -10.42 -8.63 23.28
C LEU A 519 -9.10 -8.96 23.98
N ASN A 520 -7.98 -8.71 23.31
CA ASN A 520 -6.62 -8.93 23.84
C ASN A 520 -5.97 -7.63 24.39
N LYS A 521 -6.75 -6.61 24.77
CA LYS A 521 -6.21 -5.32 25.26
C LYS A 521 -6.99 -4.78 26.48
N PRO A 522 -6.32 -4.06 27.41
CA PRO A 522 -6.97 -3.44 28.57
C PRO A 522 -7.96 -2.35 28.15
N ILE A 523 -9.00 -2.17 28.95
CA ILE A 523 -10.03 -1.14 28.74
C ILE A 523 -9.75 0.01 29.71
N GLN A 524 -9.71 1.24 29.21
CA GLN A 524 -9.51 2.46 30.00
C GLN A 524 -10.72 3.38 29.91
N PHE A 525 -11.10 3.96 31.06
CA PHE A 525 -12.13 5.00 31.14
C PHE A 525 -11.51 6.28 31.71
N ILE A 526 -11.80 7.41 31.06
CA ILE A 526 -11.34 8.73 31.50
C ILE A 526 -12.58 9.56 31.87
N VAL A 527 -12.65 10.01 33.11
CA VAL A 527 -13.71 10.92 33.58
C VAL A 527 -13.08 11.96 34.50
N GLY A 528 -13.14 13.23 34.09
CA GLY A 528 -12.84 14.37 34.97
C GLY A 528 -11.41 14.43 35.55
N GLY A 529 -10.39 14.04 34.78
CA GLY A 529 -8.98 14.09 35.19
C GLY A 529 -8.43 12.80 35.82
N PHE A 530 -9.28 11.79 36.04
CA PHE A 530 -8.89 10.48 36.57
C PHE A 530 -8.87 9.42 35.47
N THR A 531 -7.90 8.52 35.54
CA THR A 531 -7.81 7.33 34.68
C THR A 531 -8.14 6.08 35.48
N LEU A 532 -9.18 5.36 35.04
CA LEU A 532 -9.54 4.03 35.54
C LEU A 532 -8.97 2.98 34.59
N GLN A 533 -8.11 2.10 35.12
CA GLN A 533 -7.53 0.99 34.37
C GLN A 533 -7.88 -0.34 35.06
N SER A 534 -8.48 -1.26 34.29
CA SER A 534 -8.63 -2.66 34.68
C SER A 534 -7.59 -3.50 33.94
N ASN A 535 -6.84 -4.34 34.68
CA ASN A 535 -5.83 -5.24 34.12
C ASN A 535 -6.38 -6.62 33.73
N ALA A 536 -7.71 -6.79 33.65
CA ALA A 536 -8.30 -8.08 33.29
C ALA A 536 -8.03 -8.45 31.82
N GLN A 537 -7.55 -9.67 31.59
CA GLN A 537 -7.45 -10.31 30.26
C GLN A 537 -8.30 -11.60 30.27
N GLY A 538 -9.35 -11.70 29.46
CA GLY A 538 -10.16 -12.93 29.37
C GLY A 538 -11.46 -12.83 28.54
N PHE A 539 -11.98 -13.99 28.13
CA PHE A 539 -13.27 -14.18 27.43
C PHE A 539 -14.46 -14.29 28.39
N ILE A 540 -15.68 -13.99 27.93
CA ILE A 540 -16.94 -14.15 28.69
C ILE A 540 -17.81 -15.26 28.09
N LYS A 541 -18.13 -16.32 28.85
CA LYS A 541 -19.41 -17.06 28.86
C LYS A 541 -19.49 -18.11 29.98
N VAL A 542 -20.60 -18.19 30.74
CA VAL A 542 -21.01 -19.45 31.41
C VAL A 542 -22.51 -19.63 31.37
N PRO A 543 -23.00 -20.89 31.45
CA PRO A 543 -23.76 -21.26 32.67
C PRO A 543 -23.20 -22.38 33.57
N ASN A 544 -22.08 -23.08 33.25
CA ASN A 544 -21.67 -24.27 34.03
C ASN A 544 -20.42 -24.11 34.92
N GLY A 545 -20.12 -22.87 35.33
CA GLY A 545 -19.73 -22.60 36.72
C GLY A 545 -18.29 -22.84 37.19
N ASN A 546 -17.28 -22.25 36.56
CA ASN A 546 -16.08 -21.78 37.29
C ASN A 546 -15.47 -20.54 36.61
N TRP A 547 -15.25 -19.46 37.36
CA TRP A 547 -14.68 -18.16 36.94
C TRP A 547 -13.80 -17.50 38.02
N HIS A 548 -12.84 -16.66 37.60
CA HIS A 548 -11.93 -15.82 38.42
C HIS A 548 -11.70 -14.46 37.70
N ASP A 549 -11.31 -13.32 38.29
CA ASP A 549 -11.58 -12.61 39.55
C ASP A 549 -11.39 -11.10 39.19
N LEU A 550 -12.36 -10.22 39.48
CA LEU A 550 -12.33 -8.76 39.19
C LEU A 550 -12.10 -7.91 40.46
N SER A 551 -11.50 -8.50 41.49
CA SER A 551 -11.34 -7.91 42.82
C SER A 551 -10.41 -6.69 42.95
N PHE A 552 -9.79 -6.22 41.86
CA PHE A 552 -8.79 -5.14 41.89
C PHE A 552 -9.08 -4.00 40.91
N ILE A 553 -9.30 -2.79 41.43
CA ILE A 553 -9.38 -1.56 40.64
C ILE A 553 -8.24 -0.63 41.09
N THR A 554 -7.44 -0.15 40.14
CA THR A 554 -6.35 0.79 40.40
C THR A 554 -6.71 2.16 39.83
N LEU A 555 -6.66 3.19 40.68
CA LEU A 555 -6.94 4.58 40.34
C LEU A 555 -5.64 5.36 40.23
N TYR A 556 -5.47 6.07 39.13
CA TYR A 556 -4.38 7.01 38.94
C TYR A 556 -4.88 8.44 39.12
N THR A 557 -4.13 9.23 39.90
CA THR A 557 -4.32 10.67 40.04
C THR A 557 -3.12 11.39 39.43
N ASP A 558 -3.37 12.56 38.86
CA ASP A 558 -2.46 13.41 38.10
C ASP A 558 -1.52 14.26 38.98
N THR A 559 -1.69 14.21 40.31
CA THR A 559 -0.71 14.70 41.27
C THR A 559 0.24 13.56 41.67
N ALA A 560 1.54 13.77 41.47
CA ALA A 560 2.60 12.75 41.50
C ALA A 560 2.88 12.07 42.87
N ALA A 561 1.91 11.99 43.78
CA ALA A 561 2.12 11.50 45.14
C ALA A 561 1.19 10.38 45.61
N PHE A 562 0.13 9.99 44.88
CA PHE A 562 -0.81 9.00 45.42
C PHE A 562 -1.28 7.95 44.42
N LEU A 563 -0.87 6.70 44.66
CA LEU A 563 -1.44 5.48 44.10
C LEU A 563 -2.41 4.89 45.13
N HIS A 564 -3.69 4.81 44.80
CA HIS A 564 -4.67 4.12 45.64
C HIS A 564 -5.18 2.87 44.93
N THR A 565 -4.85 1.70 45.49
CA THR A 565 -5.48 0.43 45.11
C THR A 565 -6.65 0.21 46.06
N ILE A 566 -7.85 0.07 45.50
CA ILE A 566 -9.05 -0.17 46.29
C ILE A 566 -9.50 -1.60 46.02
N GLN A 567 -9.50 -2.38 47.09
CA GLN A 567 -9.95 -3.76 47.07
C GLN A 567 -11.36 -3.84 47.65
N PHE A 568 -12.26 -4.43 46.89
CA PHE A 568 -13.63 -4.66 47.34
C PHE A 568 -13.76 -6.13 47.72
N GLU A 569 -14.02 -6.39 49.00
CA GLU A 569 -14.04 -7.76 49.54
C GLU A 569 -15.38 -8.47 49.30
N GLN A 570 -16.43 -7.75 48.90
CA GLN A 570 -17.78 -8.28 48.71
C GLN A 570 -18.50 -7.63 47.51
N LYS A 571 -19.50 -8.31 46.96
CA LYS A 571 -20.35 -7.82 45.86
C LYS A 571 -21.31 -6.73 46.37
N GLY A 572 -21.57 -5.71 45.56
CA GLY A 572 -22.52 -4.63 45.86
C GLY A 572 -22.22 -3.30 45.16
N GLN A 573 -23.12 -2.34 45.34
CA GLN A 573 -22.92 -0.94 44.92
C GLN A 573 -22.20 -0.15 46.01
N TYR A 574 -21.05 0.40 45.66
CA TYR A 574 -20.22 1.19 46.55
C TYR A 574 -20.18 2.65 46.10
N LEU A 575 -20.45 3.57 47.02
CA LEU A 575 -20.21 4.99 46.81
C LEU A 575 -18.81 5.32 47.31
N LEU A 576 -17.87 5.47 46.39
CA LEU A 576 -16.51 5.88 46.70
C LEU A 576 -16.39 7.39 46.63
N VAL A 577 -15.98 8.02 47.74
CA VAL A 577 -15.81 9.47 47.84
C VAL A 577 -14.33 9.77 48.08
N ILE A 578 -13.67 10.34 47.08
CA ILE A 578 -12.27 10.75 47.19
C ILE A 578 -12.25 12.25 47.42
N THR A 579 -11.61 12.66 48.51
CA THR A 579 -11.45 14.07 48.88
C THR A 579 -9.96 14.35 49.03
N GLU A 580 -9.43 15.24 48.20
CA GLU A 580 -8.08 15.76 48.42
C GLU A 580 -8.13 16.73 49.60
N GLN A 581 -7.37 16.42 50.67
CA GLN A 581 -7.02 17.40 51.68
C GLN A 581 -5.57 17.84 51.48
N PRO A 582 -5.29 19.15 51.45
CA PRO A 582 -3.94 19.65 51.30
C PRO A 582 -3.10 19.30 52.52
N ASP A 583 -1.87 18.82 52.30
CA ASP A 583 -0.91 18.62 53.38
C ASP A 583 -0.37 19.98 53.83
N LEU A 584 -0.97 20.50 54.90
CA LEU A 584 -0.63 21.80 55.48
C LEU A 584 0.76 21.83 56.13
N THR A 585 1.41 20.68 56.35
CA THR A 585 2.74 20.64 56.98
C THR A 585 3.88 20.94 56.01
N ALA A 586 3.63 20.82 54.70
CA ALA A 586 4.59 21.14 53.65
C ALA A 586 4.58 22.62 53.19
N GLY A 587 3.79 23.48 53.85
CA GLY A 587 3.70 24.91 53.53
C GLY A 587 2.98 25.22 52.20
N LEU A 588 2.28 24.24 51.62
CA LEU A 588 1.49 24.41 50.41
C LEU A 588 0.15 25.05 50.77
N ILE A 589 -0.02 26.34 50.43
CA ILE A 589 -1.31 27.03 50.50
C ILE A 589 -2.12 26.65 49.25
N PRO A 590 -3.35 26.12 49.36
CA PRO A 590 -4.10 25.68 48.18
C PRO A 590 -4.61 26.89 47.41
N THR A 591 -4.26 27.00 46.13
CA THR A 591 -4.82 28.01 45.20
C THR A 591 -6.14 27.57 44.57
N TYR A 592 -6.54 26.31 44.73
CA TYR A 592 -7.81 25.77 44.26
C TYR A 592 -8.48 25.00 45.40
N GLY A 593 -9.76 25.29 45.66
CA GLY A 593 -10.52 24.72 46.78
C GLY A 593 -10.65 23.19 46.74
N PHE A 594 -11.11 22.61 47.85
CA PHE A 594 -11.34 21.16 48.01
C PHE A 594 -12.08 20.58 46.81
N LYS A 595 -11.47 19.62 46.12
CA LYS A 595 -12.14 18.79 45.13
C LYS A 595 -12.53 17.47 45.77
N THR A 596 -13.84 17.26 45.88
CA THR A 596 -14.40 15.96 46.23
C THR A 596 -15.04 15.36 45.00
N VAL A 597 -14.61 14.16 44.62
CA VAL A 597 -15.20 13.40 43.52
C VAL A 597 -15.85 12.14 44.09
N ARG A 598 -17.08 11.86 43.62
CA ARG A 598 -17.87 10.71 44.06
C ARG A 598 -18.09 9.79 42.89
N PHE A 599 -17.79 8.51 43.08
CA PHE A 599 -18.04 7.44 42.11
C PHE A 599 -19.05 6.46 42.70
N LEU A 600 -20.06 6.08 41.92
CA LEU A 600 -20.89 4.93 42.24
C LEU A 600 -20.38 3.75 41.43
N ILE A 601 -19.88 2.73 42.12
CA ILE A 601 -19.23 1.56 41.51
C ILE A 601 -20.08 0.35 41.84
N ASP A 602 -20.59 -0.33 40.81
CA ASP A 602 -21.37 -1.56 40.97
C ASP A 602 -20.48 -2.78 40.71
N ILE A 603 -20.32 -3.62 41.74
CA ILE A 603 -19.47 -4.81 41.70
C ILE A 603 -20.37 -6.02 41.82
N ASN A 604 -20.70 -6.60 40.65
CA ASN A 604 -21.59 -7.75 40.51
C ASN A 604 -20.93 -9.11 40.76
#